data_AF-L8WFR8-F1
#
_entry.id   AF-L8WFR8-F1
#
_cell.length_a   1.000
_cell.length_b   1.000
_cell.length_c   1.000
_cell.angle_alpha   90.00
_cell.angle_beta   90.00
_cell.angle_gamma   90.00
#
_symmetry.space_group_name_H-M   'P 1'
#
loop_
_entity.id
_entity.type
_entity.pdbx_description
1 polymer ?
#
loop_
_entity_poly.entity_id
_entity_poly.type
_entity_poly.pdbx_seq_one_letter_code
_entity_poly.pdbx_strand_id
1 'polypeptide(L)'
;MRLPTAERGESMGLCFVAEYIPPSSGPILLYPSMKQVGEHKGLHTLTIGQNARIPGQPKKLFVAKKTAEAILVVDDVNHPALMCQSVTLANWKWISQDQDEVMELDGMLSRFGQF
;
A
#
# COMPACT_ATOMS: atom_id res chain seq x y z
N MET A 1 -27.05 31.33 8.43
CA MET A 1 -25.77 31.66 7.76
C MET A 1 -25.62 30.73 6.57
N ARG A 2 -25.46 31.24 5.34
CA ARG A 2 -25.38 30.43 4.11
C ARG A 2 -23.97 30.57 3.56
N LEU A 3 -23.14 29.54 3.73
CA LEU A 3 -21.72 29.56 3.35
C LEU A 3 -21.55 29.19 1.86
N PRO A 4 -20.66 29.86 1.11
CA PRO A 4 -20.49 29.66 -0.33
C PRO A 4 -19.94 28.29 -0.73
N THR A 5 -19.44 27.50 0.22
CA THR A 5 -18.90 26.15 -0.01
C THR A 5 -19.81 25.03 0.50
N ALA A 6 -21.02 25.36 0.97
CA ALA A 6 -21.89 24.39 1.65
C ALA A 6 -22.27 23.16 0.80
N GLU A 7 -22.30 23.31 -0.53
CA GLU A 7 -22.62 22.22 -1.48
C GLU A 7 -21.39 21.78 -2.30
N ARG A 8 -20.20 22.30 -1.99
CA ARG A 8 -19.00 21.96 -2.76
C ARG A 8 -18.53 20.55 -2.39
N GLY A 9 -18.52 19.66 -3.37
CA GLY A 9 -17.92 18.33 -3.21
C GLY A 9 -16.44 18.41 -2.85
N GLU A 10 -15.99 17.47 -2.03
CA GLU A 10 -14.59 17.37 -1.63
C GLU A 10 -13.71 16.90 -2.79
N SER A 11 -12.45 17.34 -2.80
CA SER A 11 -11.46 16.86 -3.76
C SER A 11 -11.09 15.42 -3.46
N MET A 12 -11.21 14.55 -4.47
CA MET A 12 -10.83 13.14 -4.37
C MET A 12 -9.46 12.90 -5.04
N GLY A 13 -8.53 12.30 -4.29
CA GLY A 13 -7.21 11.93 -4.80
C GLY A 13 -6.14 13.04 -4.72
N LEU A 14 -4.90 12.67 -5.06
CA LEU A 14 -3.77 13.60 -5.07
C LEU A 14 -3.79 14.46 -6.34
N CYS A 15 -3.83 15.78 -6.18
CA CYS A 15 -4.13 16.72 -7.26
C CYS A 15 -2.96 16.99 -8.24
N PHE A 16 -1.72 16.56 -7.95
CA PHE A 16 -0.53 17.08 -8.68
C PHE A 16 0.61 16.07 -8.96
N VAL A 17 0.44 14.75 -8.80
CA VAL A 17 1.60 13.83 -8.68
C VAL A 17 1.98 13.10 -9.97
N ALA A 18 1.05 12.95 -10.94
CA ALA A 18 1.23 12.01 -12.05
C ALA A 18 2.29 12.40 -13.10
N GLU A 19 2.64 13.69 -13.22
CA GLU A 19 3.47 14.20 -14.33
C GLU A 19 4.99 14.17 -14.06
N TYR A 20 5.42 13.84 -12.84
CA TYR A 20 6.81 14.06 -12.42
C TYR A 20 7.70 12.80 -12.41
N ILE A 21 7.15 11.62 -12.68
CA ILE A 21 7.90 10.36 -12.66
C ILE A 21 7.90 9.75 -14.06
N PRO A 22 9.06 9.63 -14.74
CA PRO A 22 9.12 9.00 -16.05
C PRO A 22 8.70 7.52 -15.96
N PRO A 23 7.96 7.00 -16.94
CA PRO A 23 7.59 5.59 -16.98
C PRO A 23 8.83 4.73 -17.21
N SER A 24 8.94 3.65 -16.43
CA SER A 24 9.94 2.59 -16.61
C SER A 24 9.22 1.27 -16.70
N SER A 25 9.04 0.76 -17.91
CA SER A 25 8.28 -0.46 -18.13
C SER A 25 9.05 -1.70 -17.71
N GLY A 26 8.32 -2.76 -17.37
CA GLY A 26 8.89 -4.00 -16.87
C GLY A 26 7.85 -5.11 -16.73
N PRO A 27 8.29 -6.37 -16.57
CA PRO A 27 7.39 -7.52 -16.64
C PRO A 27 6.50 -7.63 -15.40
N ILE A 28 5.26 -8.10 -15.61
CA ILE A 28 4.39 -8.58 -14.54
C ILE A 28 4.39 -10.11 -14.56
N LEU A 29 4.80 -10.73 -13.46
CA LEU A 29 5.05 -12.17 -13.35
C LEU A 29 4.07 -12.83 -12.36
N LEU A 30 3.48 -13.97 -12.73
CA LEU A 30 2.59 -14.75 -11.88
C LEU A 30 3.38 -15.67 -10.95
N TYR A 31 3.34 -15.40 -9.65
CA TYR A 31 3.94 -16.26 -8.64
C TYR A 31 3.07 -17.51 -8.38
N PRO A 32 3.64 -18.71 -8.14
CA PRO A 32 5.08 -19.03 -8.14
C PRO A 32 5.64 -19.44 -9.51
N SER A 33 4.79 -19.58 -10.53
CA SER A 33 5.20 -20.05 -11.87
C SER A 33 6.23 -19.15 -12.58
N MET A 34 6.33 -17.89 -12.16
CA MET A 34 7.12 -16.83 -12.78
C MET A 34 6.76 -16.58 -14.26
N LYS A 35 5.61 -17.06 -14.72
CA LYS A 35 5.11 -16.79 -16.08
C LYS A 35 4.80 -15.31 -16.22
N GLN A 36 5.32 -14.68 -17.28
CA GLN A 36 4.92 -13.33 -17.63
C GLN A 36 3.46 -13.28 -18.06
N VAL A 37 2.67 -12.46 -17.38
CA VAL A 37 1.23 -12.27 -17.63
C VAL A 37 0.90 -10.89 -18.16
N GLY A 38 1.85 -9.96 -18.14
CA GLY A 38 1.70 -8.61 -18.68
C GLY A 38 2.96 -7.77 -18.53
N GLU A 39 2.80 -6.46 -18.71
CA GLU A 39 3.85 -5.46 -18.56
C GLU A 39 3.26 -4.25 -17.83
N HIS A 40 4.00 -3.68 -16.88
CA HIS A 40 3.60 -2.45 -16.19
C HIS A 40 4.22 -1.23 -16.86
N LYS A 41 3.60 -0.06 -16.70
CA LYS A 41 4.13 1.23 -17.22
C LYS A 41 5.05 1.95 -16.21
N GLY A 42 5.31 1.33 -15.08
CA GLY A 42 6.14 1.87 -14.00
C GLY A 42 5.78 1.22 -12.68
N LEU A 43 6.77 0.96 -11.83
CA LEU A 43 6.53 0.35 -10.51
C LEU A 43 5.58 1.19 -9.64
N HIS A 44 5.55 2.51 -9.83
CA HIS A 44 4.69 3.44 -9.09
C HIS A 44 3.20 3.37 -9.50
N THR A 45 2.88 2.72 -10.62
CA THR A 45 1.50 2.68 -11.19
C THR A 45 0.56 1.68 -10.50
N LEU A 46 1.11 0.78 -9.69
CA LEU A 46 0.35 -0.25 -8.98
C LEU A 46 0.78 -0.30 -7.51
N THR A 47 -0.11 -0.68 -6.59
CA THR A 47 0.18 -0.79 -5.14
C THR A 47 0.07 -2.25 -4.69
N ILE A 48 0.86 -2.67 -3.69
CA ILE A 48 0.72 -4.01 -3.10
C ILE A 48 -0.72 -4.20 -2.59
N GLY A 49 -1.33 -5.36 -2.87
CA GLY A 49 -2.74 -5.67 -2.58
C GLY A 49 -3.73 -5.21 -3.66
N GLN A 50 -3.33 -4.34 -4.59
CA GLN A 50 -4.21 -3.89 -5.67
C GLN A 50 -4.51 -5.01 -6.68
N ASN A 51 -5.75 -5.09 -7.15
CA ASN A 51 -6.07 -5.85 -8.37
C ASN A 51 -5.39 -5.19 -9.59
N ALA A 52 -4.44 -5.89 -10.20
CA ALA A 52 -3.65 -5.41 -11.33
C ALA A 52 -4.45 -5.23 -12.63
N ARG A 53 -5.67 -5.78 -12.71
CA ARG A 53 -6.61 -5.65 -13.86
C ARG A 53 -5.96 -5.95 -15.22
N ILE A 54 -5.14 -7.00 -15.26
CA ILE A 54 -4.45 -7.43 -16.48
C ILE A 54 -5.47 -8.07 -17.43
N PRO A 55 -5.62 -7.60 -18.68
CA PRO A 55 -6.55 -8.17 -19.65
C PRO A 55 -6.25 -9.65 -19.97
N GLY A 56 -7.29 -10.41 -20.31
CA GLY A 56 -7.14 -11.81 -20.76
C GLY A 56 -6.85 -12.83 -19.67
N GLN A 57 -6.84 -12.43 -18.39
CA GLN A 57 -6.62 -13.34 -17.28
C GLN A 57 -7.95 -13.96 -16.80
N PRO A 58 -7.99 -15.28 -16.55
CA PRO A 58 -9.22 -15.97 -16.14
C PRO A 58 -9.65 -15.61 -14.71
N LYS A 59 -8.72 -15.12 -13.89
CA LYS A 59 -8.94 -14.67 -12.51
C LYS A 59 -8.37 -13.27 -12.31
N LYS A 60 -8.86 -12.59 -11.26
CA LYS A 60 -8.24 -11.36 -10.77
C LYS A 60 -6.83 -11.68 -10.26
N LEU A 61 -5.87 -10.83 -10.59
CA LEU A 61 -4.50 -10.95 -10.13
C LEU A 61 -4.18 -9.77 -9.22
N PHE A 62 -3.60 -10.05 -8.05
CA PHE A 62 -3.30 -9.07 -7.02
C PHE A 62 -1.79 -8.87 -6.89
N VAL A 63 -1.35 -7.63 -6.71
CA VAL A 63 0.08 -7.31 -6.57
C VAL A 63 0.60 -7.81 -5.22
N ALA A 64 1.47 -8.80 -5.23
CA ALA A 64 2.08 -9.36 -4.03
C ALA A 64 3.39 -8.67 -3.65
N LYS A 65 4.22 -8.35 -4.65
CA LYS A 65 5.56 -7.80 -4.42
C LYS A 65 6.03 -7.00 -5.62
N LYS A 66 6.94 -6.06 -5.37
CA LYS A 66 7.70 -5.34 -6.40
C LYS A 66 9.19 -5.62 -6.22
N THR A 67 9.91 -5.81 -7.31
CA THR A 67 11.38 -5.84 -7.35
C THR A 67 11.90 -4.53 -7.95
N ALA A 68 13.19 -4.47 -8.30
CA ALA A 68 13.76 -3.31 -8.97
C ALA A 68 13.11 -3.02 -10.35
N GLU A 69 12.59 -4.05 -11.02
CA GLU A 69 12.15 -3.96 -12.43
C GLU A 69 10.82 -4.66 -12.69
N ALA A 70 10.36 -5.54 -11.78
CA ALA A 70 9.21 -6.41 -12.03
C ALA A 70 8.15 -6.30 -10.94
N ILE A 71 6.92 -6.65 -11.31
CA ILE A 71 5.80 -6.79 -10.39
C ILE A 71 5.39 -8.25 -10.31
N LEU A 72 5.33 -8.79 -9.10
CA LEU A 72 4.84 -10.14 -8.83
C LEU A 72 3.38 -10.09 -8.44
N VAL A 73 2.57 -10.94 -9.08
CA VAL A 73 1.13 -11.06 -8.81
C VAL A 73 0.74 -12.47 -8.40
N VAL A 74 -0.38 -12.59 -7.69
CA VAL A 74 -1.00 -13.83 -7.21
C VAL A 74 -2.49 -13.85 -7.58
N ASP A 75 -3.10 -15.03 -7.70
CA ASP A 75 -4.47 -15.21 -8.20
C ASP A 75 -5.55 -15.37 -7.11
N ASP A 76 -5.18 -15.17 -5.85
CA ASP A 76 -6.07 -15.22 -4.69
C ASP A 76 -5.88 -13.97 -3.81
N VAL A 77 -7.00 -13.39 -3.35
CA VAL A 77 -7.03 -12.23 -2.45
C VAL A 77 -6.53 -12.58 -1.04
N ASN A 78 -6.63 -13.86 -0.65
CA ASN A 78 -6.16 -14.35 0.65
C ASN A 78 -4.77 -15.01 0.58
N HIS A 79 -4.06 -14.83 -0.54
CA HIS A 79 -2.77 -15.49 -0.74
C HIS A 79 -1.76 -15.09 0.36
N PRO A 80 -1.00 -16.02 0.96
CA PRO A 80 -0.06 -15.71 2.05
C PRO A 80 0.98 -14.64 1.72
N ALA A 81 1.40 -14.54 0.45
CA ALA A 81 2.33 -13.50 -0.02
C ALA A 81 1.76 -12.06 0.07
N LEU A 82 0.46 -11.88 0.33
CA LEU A 82 -0.15 -10.58 0.61
C LEU A 82 -0.17 -10.23 2.11
N MET A 83 0.21 -11.18 2.98
CA MET A 83 0.14 -11.05 4.43
C MET A 83 1.52 -10.77 5.01
N CYS A 84 1.56 -9.98 6.08
CA CYS A 84 2.76 -9.75 6.88
C CYS A 84 2.40 -9.73 8.38
N GLN A 85 3.34 -10.15 9.22
CA GLN A 85 3.14 -10.17 10.68
C GLN A 85 3.70 -8.93 11.39
N SER A 86 4.61 -8.20 10.74
CA SER A 86 5.26 -7.02 11.31
C SER A 86 5.65 -6.03 10.22
N VAL A 87 5.81 -4.76 10.60
CA VAL A 87 6.28 -3.68 9.73
C VAL A 87 7.34 -2.88 10.48
N THR A 88 8.37 -2.42 9.76
CA THR A 88 9.38 -1.51 10.32
C THR A 88 9.12 -0.10 9.79
N LEU A 89 9.02 0.87 10.69
CA LEU A 89 8.79 2.27 10.37
C LEU A 89 10.09 3.07 10.55
N ALA A 90 10.29 4.07 9.68
CA ALA A 90 11.38 5.04 9.80
C ALA A 90 10.79 6.46 9.91
N ASN A 91 11.49 7.36 10.61
CA ASN A 91 11.10 8.77 10.77
C ASN A 91 9.68 8.99 11.33
N TRP A 92 9.20 8.09 12.19
CA TRP A 92 7.88 8.19 12.83
C TRP A 92 7.79 9.44 13.73
N LYS A 93 6.60 10.05 13.73
CA LYS A 93 6.28 11.23 14.56
C LYS A 93 4.95 10.99 15.27
N TRP A 94 4.93 11.22 16.58
CA TRP A 94 3.71 11.23 17.37
C TRP A 94 3.02 12.59 17.27
N ILE A 95 1.69 12.59 17.37
CA ILE A 95 0.88 13.82 17.39
C ILE A 95 1.07 14.55 18.72
N SER A 96 1.09 13.81 19.84
CA SER A 96 1.50 14.34 21.15
C SER A 96 3.02 14.41 21.22
N GLN A 97 3.53 15.55 21.71
CA GLN A 97 4.97 15.78 21.91
C GLN A 97 5.39 15.59 23.37
N ASP A 98 4.43 15.38 24.29
CA ASP A 98 4.74 15.24 25.71
C ASP A 98 5.17 13.81 26.01
N GLN A 99 6.44 13.67 26.41
CA GLN A 99 7.05 12.40 26.82
C GLN A 99 6.30 11.75 27.99
N ASP A 100 5.60 12.54 28.80
CA ASP A 100 4.90 12.08 29.99
C ASP A 100 3.71 11.16 29.65
N GLU A 101 2.96 11.45 28.58
CA GLU A 101 1.84 10.60 28.14
C GLU A 101 2.34 9.25 27.59
N VAL A 102 3.47 9.26 26.87
CA VAL A 102 4.07 8.03 26.33
C VAL A 102 4.61 7.14 27.47
N MET A 103 5.22 7.74 28.50
CA MET A 103 5.69 6.99 29.68
C MET A 103 4.55 6.47 30.56
N GLU A 104 3.44 7.23 30.70
CA GLU A 104 2.23 6.74 31.39
C GLU A 104 1.63 5.52 30.68
N LEU A 105 1.53 5.57 29.35
CA LEU A 105 0.98 4.46 28.55
C LEU A 105 1.88 3.21 28.59
N ASP A 106 3.20 3.38 28.51
CA ASP A 106 4.15 2.26 28.60
C ASP A 106 4.19 1.65 30.01
N GLY A 107 4.07 2.50 31.04
CA GLY A 107 3.90 2.10 32.45
C GLY A 107 2.56 1.43 32.75
N MET A 108 1.51 1.71 31.98
CA MET A 108 0.23 1.00 32.06
C MET A 108 0.29 -0.36 31.36
N LEU A 109 0.84 -0.44 30.14
CA LEU A 109 0.94 -1.70 29.38
C LEU A 109 1.78 -2.76 30.10
N SER A 110 2.88 -2.35 30.73
CA SER A 110 3.71 -3.24 31.55
C SER A 110 3.03 -3.77 32.82
N ARG A 111 1.92 -3.15 33.26
CA ARG A 111 1.07 -3.66 34.36
C ARG A 111 0.02 -4.68 33.89
N PHE A 112 -0.35 -4.68 32.62
CA PHE A 112 -1.32 -5.63 32.06
C PHE A 112 -0.68 -6.92 31.51
N GLY A 113 0.65 -6.98 31.41
CA GLY A 113 1.40 -8.15 30.92
C GLY A 113 1.84 -9.18 31.98
N GLN A 114 1.39 -9.06 33.23
CA GLN A 114 1.65 -10.03 34.30
C GLN A 114 0.37 -10.83 34.61
N PHE A 115 0.06 -11.80 33.75
CA PHE A 115 -0.76 -12.96 34.08
C PHE A 115 -0.18 -14.20 33.40
#